data_AF-A0A821HYR1-F1
#
_entry.id   AF-A0A821HYR1-F1
#
_cell.length_a   1.000
_cell.length_b   1.000
_cell.length_c   1.000
_cell.angle_alpha   90.00
_cell.angle_beta   90.00
_cell.angle_gamma   90.00
#
_symmetry.space_group_name_H-M   'P 1'
#
loop_
_entity.id
_entity.type
_entity.pdbx_description
1 polymer ?
#
loop_
_entity_poly.entity_id
_entity_poly.type
_entity_poly.pdbx_seq_one_letter_code
_entity_poly.pdbx_strand_id
1 'polypeptide(L)'
;MIRPLNIQELFRLAEKMDEAAELIKGKDVILLLGGTGAGKSTTIHFLEGSKLIETKVKGMYHIHPVEIKNEELKRITTTPFARSETRFITSVTVNHKDVGDPTNDSFVLCDSPGFEDTSGPEVDIANGFGIVKAIKGSKIVKSVILISYRGMGDRLGGVKDLTRTLVGLIPGMEDHLNTFSYIFTKFPASENDTI
;
A
#
# COMPACT_ATOMS: atom_id res chain seq x y z
N MET A 1 -18.84 -3.32 -25.54
CA MET A 1 -18.94 -1.85 -25.37
C MET A 1 -17.51 -1.34 -25.18
N ILE A 2 -16.98 -0.53 -26.11
CA ILE A 2 -15.63 0.02 -25.99
C ILE A 2 -15.75 1.28 -25.12
N ARG A 3 -15.17 1.26 -23.90
CA ARG A 3 -15.01 2.47 -23.09
C ARG A 3 -13.70 3.14 -23.54
N PRO A 4 -13.76 4.33 -24.17
CA PRO A 4 -12.55 5.05 -24.52
C PRO A 4 -11.82 5.51 -23.25
N LEU A 5 -10.49 5.52 -23.32
CA LEU A 5 -9.63 5.99 -22.25
C LEU A 5 -9.83 7.50 -22.03
N ASN A 6 -10.11 7.92 -20.80
CA ASN A 6 -10.22 9.33 -20.45
C ASN A 6 -8.83 9.95 -20.23
N ILE A 7 -8.28 10.51 -21.31
CA ILE A 7 -6.95 11.12 -21.32
C ILE A 7 -6.85 12.32 -20.35
N GLN A 8 -7.91 13.11 -20.20
CA GLN A 8 -7.91 14.26 -19.29
C GLN A 8 -7.79 13.81 -17.83
N GLU A 9 -8.53 12.76 -17.47
CA GLU A 9 -8.43 12.17 -16.15
C GLU A 9 -7.04 11.58 -15.90
N LEU A 10 -6.46 10.90 -16.90
CA LEU A 10 -5.11 10.34 -16.79
C LEU A 10 -4.06 11.44 -16.51
N PHE A 11 -4.09 12.56 -17.21
CA PHE A 11 -3.18 13.69 -16.94
C PHE A 11 -3.36 14.26 -15.54
N ARG A 12 -4.61 14.46 -15.11
CA ARG A 12 -4.92 14.95 -13.76
C ARG A 12 -4.42 13.99 -12.68
N LEU A 13 -4.51 12.68 -12.92
CA LEU A 13 -3.98 11.67 -12.01
C LEU A 13 -2.44 11.67 -12.00
N ALA A 14 -1.81 11.83 -13.16
CA ALA A 14 -0.36 11.90 -13.29
C ALA A 14 0.24 13.12 -12.55
N GLU A 15 -0.38 14.30 -12.67
CA GLU A 15 0.06 15.51 -11.93
C GLU A 15 0.08 15.29 -10.41
N LYS A 16 -0.98 14.68 -9.86
CA LYS A 16 -1.03 14.35 -8.43
C LYS A 16 0.01 13.31 -8.00
N MET A 17 0.34 12.37 -8.89
CA MET A 17 1.42 11.42 -8.63
C MET A 17 2.79 12.11 -8.62
N ASP A 18 2.97 13.13 -9.44
CA ASP A 18 4.22 13.90 -9.49
C ASP A 18 4.43 14.69 -8.20
N GLU A 19 3.37 15.32 -7.70
CA GLU A 19 3.38 15.98 -6.38
C GLU A 19 3.75 14.98 -5.26
N ALA A 20 3.13 13.81 -5.25
CA ALA A 20 3.43 12.76 -4.27
C ALA A 20 4.86 12.22 -4.39
N ALA A 21 5.38 12.06 -5.61
CA ALA A 21 6.72 11.57 -5.88
C ALA A 21 7.81 12.56 -5.41
N GLU A 22 7.56 13.87 -5.50
CA GLU A 22 8.51 14.88 -4.98
C GLU A 22 8.66 14.81 -3.46
N LEU A 23 7.61 14.40 -2.70
CA LEU A 23 7.69 14.25 -1.25
C LEU A 23 8.64 13.13 -0.79
N ILE A 24 8.90 12.16 -1.66
CA ILE A 24 9.72 10.97 -1.38
C ILE A 24 11.07 10.97 -2.10
N LYS A 25 11.30 11.97 -2.95
CA LYS A 25 12.50 12.08 -3.77
C LYS A 25 13.76 12.20 -2.91
N GLY A 26 14.76 11.38 -3.23
CA GLY A 26 16.04 11.35 -2.54
C GLY A 26 15.99 10.83 -1.10
N LYS A 27 14.86 10.28 -0.64
CA LYS A 27 14.69 9.72 0.71
C LYS A 27 14.86 8.20 0.70
N ASP A 28 15.13 7.65 1.88
CA ASP A 28 15.08 6.21 2.12
C ASP A 28 13.60 5.83 2.37
N VAL A 29 13.07 4.91 1.56
CA VAL A 29 11.64 4.63 1.47
C VAL A 29 11.34 3.16 1.76
N ILE A 30 10.34 2.91 2.58
CA ILE A 30 9.66 1.62 2.71
C ILE A 30 8.35 1.70 1.95
N LEU A 31 8.26 0.95 0.85
CA LEU A 31 7.09 0.94 -0.02
C LEU A 31 6.22 -0.26 0.28
N LEU A 32 5.03 -0.03 0.85
CA LEU A 32 4.05 -1.09 1.07
C LEU A 32 3.29 -1.39 -0.22
N LEU A 33 3.32 -2.64 -0.65
CA LEU A 33 2.74 -3.14 -1.89
C LEU A 33 1.74 -4.26 -1.59
N GLY A 34 0.68 -4.39 -2.39
CA GLY A 34 -0.31 -5.46 -2.22
C GLY A 34 -1.69 -5.08 -2.73
N GLY A 35 -2.56 -6.07 -2.88
CA GLY A 35 -3.93 -5.87 -3.37
C GLY A 35 -4.77 -4.91 -2.50
N THR A 36 -5.89 -4.46 -3.05
CA THR A 36 -6.88 -3.67 -2.30
C THR A 36 -7.39 -4.44 -1.08
N GLY A 37 -7.40 -3.80 0.08
CA GLY A 37 -7.80 -4.45 1.34
C GLY A 37 -6.74 -5.37 1.95
N ALA A 38 -5.51 -5.43 1.43
CA ALA A 38 -4.41 -6.21 2.03
C ALA A 38 -3.97 -5.70 3.41
N GLY A 39 -4.40 -4.50 3.82
CA GLY A 39 -4.13 -3.93 5.15
C GLY A 39 -2.99 -2.91 5.20
N LYS A 40 -2.51 -2.39 4.06
CA LYS A 40 -1.39 -1.43 3.96
C LYS A 40 -1.56 -0.21 4.87
N SER A 41 -2.63 0.55 4.69
CA SER A 41 -2.96 1.73 5.50
C SER A 41 -3.07 1.40 7.00
N THR A 42 -3.70 0.28 7.34
CA THR A 42 -3.80 -0.20 8.74
C THR A 42 -2.43 -0.56 9.32
N THR A 43 -1.56 -1.19 8.54
CA THR A 43 -0.19 -1.50 8.94
C THR A 43 0.63 -0.25 9.20
N ILE A 44 0.49 0.81 8.39
CA ILE A 44 1.17 2.10 8.66
C ILE A 44 0.72 2.68 9.99
N HIS A 45 -0.59 2.74 10.25
CA HIS A 45 -1.09 3.21 11.54
C HIS A 45 -0.53 2.40 12.72
N PHE A 46 -0.47 1.08 12.57
CA PHE A 46 0.10 0.19 13.59
C PHE A 46 1.58 0.47 13.85
N LEU A 47 2.38 0.56 12.78
CA LEU A 47 3.83 0.81 12.87
C LEU A 47 4.14 2.18 13.49
N GLU A 48 3.33 3.19 13.18
CA GLU A 48 3.44 4.53 13.76
C GLU A 48 2.81 4.66 15.16
N GLY A 49 2.43 3.54 15.78
CA GLY A 49 1.95 3.51 17.16
C GLY A 49 0.57 4.15 17.36
N SER A 50 -0.25 4.25 16.31
CA SER A 50 -1.66 4.61 16.46
C SER A 50 -2.39 3.55 17.28
N LYS A 51 -3.30 3.97 18.16
CA LYS A 51 -4.18 3.03 18.86
C LYS A 51 -5.26 2.56 17.89
N LEU A 52 -5.28 1.26 17.62
CA LEU A 52 -6.26 0.61 16.76
C LEU A 52 -7.33 -0.09 17.59
N ILE A 53 -8.58 -0.02 17.14
CA ILE A 53 -9.67 -0.85 17.67
C ILE A 53 -10.33 -1.63 16.55
N GLU A 54 -10.93 -2.76 16.90
CA GLU A 54 -11.80 -3.50 16.01
C GLU A 54 -13.26 -3.13 16.28
N THR A 55 -14.01 -2.80 15.22
CA THR A 55 -15.44 -2.53 15.28
C THR A 55 -16.18 -3.26 14.17
N LYS A 56 -17.50 -3.43 14.32
CA LYS A 56 -18.36 -4.03 13.30
C LYS A 56 -19.09 -2.93 12.53
N VAL A 57 -18.73 -2.73 11.27
CA VAL A 57 -19.33 -1.71 10.39
C VAL A 57 -20.09 -2.40 9.27
N LYS A 58 -21.42 -2.18 9.22
CA LYS A 58 -22.32 -2.85 8.26
C LYS A 58 -22.15 -4.38 8.21
N GLY A 59 -21.94 -5.00 9.37
CA GLY A 59 -21.77 -6.46 9.50
C GLY A 59 -20.36 -6.99 9.27
N MET A 60 -19.41 -6.16 8.82
CA MET A 60 -18.01 -6.55 8.61
C MET A 60 -17.11 -6.06 9.74
N TYR A 61 -16.15 -6.88 10.14
CA TYR A 61 -15.10 -6.47 11.07
C TYR A 61 -14.15 -5.47 10.40
N HIS A 62 -13.83 -4.41 11.13
CA HIS A 62 -13.00 -3.32 10.68
C HIS A 62 -12.03 -2.90 11.77
N ILE A 63 -10.73 -2.91 11.46
CA ILE A 63 -9.70 -2.34 12.31
C ILE A 63 -9.43 -0.91 11.85
N HIS A 64 -9.62 0.06 12.75
CA HIS A 64 -9.41 1.48 12.46
C HIS A 64 -8.71 2.21 13.62
N PRO A 65 -8.00 3.32 13.34
CA PRO A 65 -7.39 4.14 14.37
C PRO A 65 -8.44 4.90 15.18
N VAL A 66 -8.20 5.04 16.48
CA VAL A 66 -8.95 5.92 17.40
C VAL A 66 -8.07 6.98 18.05
N GLU A 67 -6.77 6.75 18.09
CA GLU A 67 -5.79 7.70 18.60
C GLU A 67 -4.62 7.71 17.63
N ILE A 68 -4.41 8.86 16.98
CA ILE A 68 -3.38 9.06 15.97
C ILE A 68 -2.26 9.86 16.61
N LYS A 69 -1.06 9.26 16.70
CA LYS A 69 0.12 9.93 17.27
C LYS A 69 0.79 10.89 16.27
N ASN A 70 0.90 10.46 15.02
CA ASN A 70 1.51 11.24 13.94
C ASN A 70 0.41 11.91 13.10
N GLU A 71 0.38 13.24 13.09
CA GLU A 71 -0.63 14.04 12.38
C GLU A 71 -0.65 13.79 10.86
N GLU A 72 0.46 13.38 10.25
CA GLU A 72 0.53 13.02 8.82
C GLU A 72 -0.40 11.83 8.49
N LEU A 73 -0.63 10.94 9.46
CA LEU A 73 -1.51 9.78 9.31
C LEU A 73 -2.99 10.15 9.16
N LYS A 74 -3.41 11.38 9.50
CA LYS A 74 -4.81 11.80 9.28
C LYS A 74 -5.21 11.79 7.80
N ARG A 75 -4.21 11.80 6.89
CA ARG A 75 -4.42 11.70 5.44
C ARG A 75 -4.51 10.25 4.96
N ILE A 76 -4.15 9.28 5.80
CA ILE A 76 -4.23 7.86 5.53
C ILE A 76 -5.54 7.34 6.14
N THR A 77 -6.45 6.86 5.29
CA THR A 77 -7.77 6.40 5.72
C THR A 77 -7.85 4.87 5.67
N THR A 78 -8.45 4.25 6.69
CA THR A 78 -8.79 2.82 6.70
C THR A 78 -10.28 2.63 6.43
N THR A 79 -10.65 1.61 5.67
CA THR A 79 -12.06 1.27 5.37
C THR A 79 -12.30 -0.24 5.43
N PRO A 80 -13.50 -0.69 5.84
CA PRO A 80 -13.86 -2.12 5.77
C PRO A 80 -14.19 -2.58 4.36
N PHE A 81 -14.43 -1.64 3.43
CA PHE A 81 -14.76 -1.98 2.05
C PHE A 81 -13.47 -2.21 1.26
N ALA A 82 -13.43 -3.26 0.44
CA ALA A 82 -12.35 -3.50 -0.50
C ALA A 82 -12.45 -2.55 -1.72
N ARG A 83 -12.44 -1.24 -1.46
CA ARG A 83 -12.28 -0.19 -2.47
C ARG A 83 -11.03 0.59 -2.13
N SER A 84 -10.20 0.90 -3.13
CA SER A 84 -9.01 1.71 -2.89
C SER A 84 -9.44 3.15 -2.58
N GLU A 85 -9.28 3.56 -1.33
CA GLU A 85 -9.37 4.97 -0.94
C GLU A 85 -8.08 5.71 -1.33
N THR A 86 -6.95 5.00 -1.27
CA THR A 86 -5.63 5.47 -1.69
C THR A 86 -5.55 5.46 -3.22
N ARG A 87 -5.73 6.63 -3.83
CA ARG A 87 -5.64 6.84 -5.29
C ARG A 87 -4.26 7.34 -5.75
N PHE A 88 -3.41 7.70 -4.80
CA PHE A 88 -2.04 8.19 -5.00
C PHE A 88 -1.17 7.65 -3.88
N ILE A 89 0.14 7.57 -4.08
CA ILE A 89 1.04 7.20 -2.99
C ILE A 89 0.92 8.26 -1.88
N THR A 90 0.62 7.81 -0.67
CA THR A 90 0.61 8.68 0.52
C THR A 90 1.81 8.32 1.38
N SER A 91 2.57 9.32 1.79
CA SER A 91 3.80 9.14 2.57
C SER A 91 3.66 9.65 3.99
N VAL A 92 4.29 8.97 4.94
CA VAL A 92 4.48 9.42 6.32
C VAL A 92 5.97 9.35 6.64
N THR A 93 6.51 10.44 7.20
CA THR A 93 7.90 10.51 7.64
C THR A 93 8.04 9.90 9.04
N VAL A 94 9.00 8.99 9.19
CA VAL A 94 9.27 8.26 10.43
C VAL A 94 10.69 8.54 10.86
N ASN A 95 10.88 9.03 12.10
CA ASN A 95 12.22 9.18 12.64
C ASN A 95 12.71 7.85 13.18
N HIS A 96 13.97 7.50 12.93
CA HIS A 96 14.56 6.28 13.47
C HIS A 96 14.44 6.16 15.00
N LYS A 97 14.51 7.30 15.71
CA LYS A 97 14.30 7.37 17.17
C LYS A 97 12.93 6.89 17.63
N ASP A 98 11.88 7.14 16.84
CA ASP A 98 10.50 6.78 17.20
C ASP A 98 10.30 5.26 17.16
N VAL A 99 11.17 4.54 16.44
CA VAL A 99 11.19 3.07 16.34
C VAL A 99 12.35 2.44 17.14
N GLY A 100 13.00 3.21 18.02
CA GLY A 100 14.06 2.71 18.92
C GLY A 100 15.43 2.56 18.28
N ASP A 101 15.63 3.10 17.08
CA ASP A 101 16.94 3.17 16.41
C ASP A 101 17.65 4.48 16.82
N PRO A 102 18.89 4.43 17.34
CA PRO A 102 19.60 5.60 17.85
C PRO A 102 20.06 6.59 16.75
N THR A 103 19.90 6.26 15.48
CA THR A 103 20.26 7.16 14.37
C THR A 103 19.35 8.40 14.33
N ASN A 104 19.92 9.54 13.92
CA ASN A 104 19.19 10.82 13.78
C ASN A 104 18.48 10.97 12.43
N ASP A 105 18.55 9.95 11.58
CA ASP A 105 17.96 9.99 10.26
C ASP A 105 16.45 9.68 10.30
N SER A 106 15.79 9.86 9.17
CA SER A 106 14.40 9.49 8.96
C SER A 106 14.25 8.70 7.68
N PHE A 107 13.22 7.87 7.64
CA PHE A 107 12.78 7.18 6.44
C PHE A 107 11.30 7.48 6.21
N VAL A 108 10.80 7.10 5.04
CA VAL A 108 9.40 7.33 4.67
C VAL A 108 8.67 6.00 4.53
N LEU A 109 7.52 5.88 5.21
CA LEU A 109 6.55 4.83 4.95
C LEU A 109 5.58 5.30 3.85
N CYS A 110 5.45 4.52 2.80
CA CYS A 110 4.55 4.81 1.69
C CYS A 110 3.38 3.83 1.64
N ASP A 111 2.16 4.36 1.73
CA ASP A 111 0.92 3.66 1.37
C ASP A 111 0.74 3.72 -0.14
N SER A 112 0.88 2.59 -0.83
CA SER A 112 0.55 2.52 -2.24
C SER A 112 -0.96 2.33 -2.45
N PRO A 113 -1.51 2.76 -3.59
CA PRO A 113 -2.77 2.22 -4.07
C PRO A 113 -2.75 0.68 -4.10
N GLY A 114 -3.91 0.05 -3.92
CA GLY A 114 -4.03 -1.40 -4.13
C GLY A 114 -3.81 -1.77 -5.59
N PHE A 115 -3.10 -2.87 -5.84
CA PHE A 115 -3.09 -3.48 -7.17
C PHE A 115 -4.48 -4.01 -7.52
N GLU A 116 -4.78 -4.06 -8.83
CA GLU A 116 -6.07 -4.50 -9.38
C GLU A 116 -7.24 -3.63 -8.90
N ASP A 117 -6.99 -2.33 -8.73
CA ASP A 117 -8.04 -1.42 -8.32
C ASP A 117 -9.10 -1.31 -9.43
N THR A 118 -10.33 -1.68 -9.09
CA THR A 118 -11.50 -1.71 -10.01
C THR A 118 -12.00 -0.31 -10.44
N SER A 119 -11.25 0.74 -10.09
CA SER A 119 -11.60 2.15 -10.34
C SER A 119 -11.46 2.57 -11.82
N GLY A 120 -10.91 1.70 -12.68
CA GLY A 120 -10.83 1.90 -14.13
C GLY A 120 -9.38 1.94 -14.66
N PRO A 121 -9.21 1.82 -16.00
CA PRO A 121 -7.88 1.71 -16.61
C PRO A 121 -7.01 2.94 -16.40
N GLU A 122 -7.59 4.15 -16.32
CA GLU A 122 -6.83 5.37 -16.08
C GLU A 122 -6.17 5.38 -14.69
N VAL A 123 -6.89 4.88 -13.68
CA VAL A 123 -6.40 4.79 -12.30
C VAL A 123 -5.33 3.72 -12.19
N ASP A 124 -5.52 2.58 -12.84
CA ASP A 124 -4.53 1.50 -12.84
C ASP A 124 -3.20 1.93 -13.49
N ILE A 125 -3.27 2.61 -14.65
CA ILE A 125 -2.09 3.19 -15.31
C ILE A 125 -1.41 4.23 -14.41
N ALA A 126 -2.18 5.15 -13.82
CA ALA A 126 -1.62 6.19 -12.95
C ALA A 126 -0.96 5.58 -11.70
N ASN A 127 -1.56 4.57 -11.09
CA ASN A 127 -1.02 3.86 -9.92
C ASN A 127 0.31 3.18 -10.25
N GLY A 128 0.37 2.45 -11.37
CA GLY A 128 1.60 1.83 -11.86
C GLY A 128 2.70 2.86 -12.09
N PHE A 129 2.36 4.00 -12.72
CA PHE A 129 3.29 5.11 -12.94
C PHE A 129 3.82 5.70 -11.62
N GLY A 130 2.93 5.91 -10.64
CA GLY A 130 3.30 6.41 -9.31
C GLY A 130 4.30 5.49 -8.60
N ILE A 131 4.08 4.17 -8.65
CA ILE A 131 5.00 3.18 -8.07
C ILE A 131 6.36 3.23 -8.75
N VAL A 132 6.41 3.25 -10.09
CA VAL A 132 7.67 3.34 -10.83
C VAL A 132 8.40 4.65 -10.52
N LYS A 133 7.70 5.78 -10.43
CA LYS A 133 8.30 7.07 -10.04
C LYS A 133 8.82 7.05 -8.61
N ALA A 134 8.08 6.48 -7.67
CA ALA A 134 8.53 6.32 -6.29
C ALA A 134 9.82 5.51 -6.22
N ILE A 135 9.88 4.40 -6.95
CA ILE A 135 11.07 3.55 -6.97
C ILE A 135 12.28 4.31 -7.54
N LYS A 136 12.10 4.98 -8.69
CA LYS A 136 13.20 5.68 -9.38
C LYS A 136 13.64 6.98 -8.71
N GLY A 137 12.74 7.66 -8.00
CA GLY A 137 13.01 8.95 -7.36
C GLY A 137 13.62 8.84 -5.97
N SER A 138 13.49 7.68 -5.32
CA SER A 138 14.01 7.44 -3.96
C SER A 138 15.50 7.12 -3.95
N LYS A 139 16.17 7.35 -2.83
CA LYS A 139 17.60 7.02 -2.64
C LYS A 139 17.78 5.51 -2.44
N ILE A 140 16.99 4.93 -1.55
CA ILE A 140 16.90 3.49 -1.29
C ILE A 140 15.43 3.12 -1.15
N VAL A 141 15.05 1.97 -1.69
CA VAL A 141 13.67 1.45 -1.58
C VAL A 141 13.70 0.05 -0.99
N LYS A 142 13.01 -0.12 0.13
CA LYS A 142 12.67 -1.44 0.69
C LYS A 142 11.21 -1.73 0.41
N SER A 143 10.96 -2.64 -0.52
CA SER A 143 9.60 -3.07 -0.84
C SER A 143 9.10 -4.12 0.16
N VAL A 144 7.88 -3.90 0.66
CA VAL A 144 7.21 -4.80 1.60
C VAL A 144 5.87 -5.23 1.01
N ILE A 145 5.72 -6.52 0.73
CA ILE A 145 4.55 -7.10 0.08
C ILE A 145 3.58 -7.60 1.17
N LEU A 146 2.38 -7.02 1.19
CA LEU A 146 1.30 -7.42 2.08
C LEU A 146 0.39 -8.43 1.39
N ILE A 147 0.20 -9.58 2.05
CA ILE A 147 -0.66 -10.66 1.59
C ILE A 147 -1.69 -10.92 2.70
N SER A 148 -2.94 -10.58 2.43
CA SER A 148 -4.01 -10.90 3.38
C SER A 148 -4.51 -12.33 3.20
N TYR A 149 -4.94 -12.98 4.29
CA TYR A 149 -5.52 -14.33 4.26
C TYR A 149 -6.61 -14.47 3.20
N ARG A 150 -7.61 -13.55 3.21
CA ARG A 150 -8.69 -13.56 2.22
C ARG A 150 -8.21 -13.24 0.80
N GLY A 151 -7.25 -12.33 0.66
CA GLY A 151 -6.69 -11.94 -0.64
C GLY A 151 -5.82 -13.01 -1.29
N MET A 152 -5.33 -13.98 -0.52
CA MET A 152 -4.59 -15.12 -1.05
C MET A 152 -5.48 -16.01 -1.94
N GLY A 153 -6.75 -16.16 -1.55
CA GLY A 153 -7.74 -17.00 -2.24
C GLY A 153 -7.37 -18.48 -2.25
N ASP A 154 -8.22 -19.27 -2.89
CA ASP A 154 -7.98 -20.71 -3.03
C ASP A 154 -6.77 -20.99 -3.92
N ARG A 155 -5.97 -21.99 -3.52
CA ARG A 155 -4.78 -22.43 -4.27
C ARG A 155 -3.79 -21.29 -4.58
N LEU A 156 -3.76 -20.27 -3.71
CA LEU A 156 -2.89 -19.10 -3.82
C LEU A 156 -3.12 -18.28 -5.11
N GLY A 157 -4.33 -18.29 -5.66
CA GLY A 157 -4.66 -17.56 -6.89
C GLY A 157 -4.30 -16.07 -6.80
N GLY A 158 -4.71 -15.39 -5.73
CA GLY A 158 -4.42 -13.96 -5.56
C GLY A 158 -2.94 -13.65 -5.34
N VAL A 159 -2.15 -14.60 -4.83
CA VAL A 159 -0.68 -14.45 -4.77
C VAL A 159 -0.08 -14.50 -6.18
N LYS A 160 -0.56 -15.40 -7.03
CA LYS A 160 -0.09 -15.49 -8.43
C LYS A 160 -0.39 -14.21 -9.20
N ASP A 161 -1.58 -13.65 -9.02
CA ASP A 161 -2.00 -12.43 -9.73
C ASP A 161 -1.23 -11.20 -9.20
N LEU A 162 -1.00 -11.13 -7.89
CA LEU A 162 -0.09 -10.14 -7.30
C LEU A 162 1.33 -10.25 -7.86
N THR A 163 1.90 -11.46 -7.96
CA THR A 163 3.23 -11.68 -8.53
C THR A 163 3.29 -11.23 -9.99
N ARG A 164 2.30 -11.59 -10.81
CA ARG A 164 2.23 -11.15 -12.23
C ARG A 164 2.22 -9.64 -12.35
N THR A 165 1.42 -8.96 -11.53
CA THR A 165 1.34 -7.50 -11.51
C THR A 165 2.68 -6.89 -11.14
N LEU A 166 3.34 -7.39 -10.09
CA LEU A 166 4.62 -6.89 -9.62
C LEU A 166 5.74 -7.08 -10.65
N VAL A 167 5.81 -8.25 -11.30
CA VAL A 167 6.77 -8.52 -12.39
C VAL A 167 6.56 -7.57 -13.56
N GLY A 168 5.30 -7.28 -13.92
CA GLY A 168 4.97 -6.35 -14.99
C GLY A 168 5.40 -4.90 -14.69
N LEU A 169 5.38 -4.51 -13.41
CA LEU A 169 5.75 -3.15 -12.98
C LEU A 169 7.25 -2.98 -12.70
N ILE A 170 7.91 -4.03 -12.22
CA ILE A 170 9.32 -4.02 -11.81
C ILE A 170 10.04 -5.11 -12.61
N PRO A 171 10.55 -4.78 -13.81
CA PRO A 171 11.29 -5.72 -14.63
C PRO A 171 12.49 -6.31 -13.86
N GLY A 172 12.69 -7.63 -13.96
CA GLY A 172 13.78 -8.33 -13.25
C GLY A 172 13.51 -8.63 -11.78
N MET A 173 12.31 -8.32 -11.26
CA MET A 173 11.93 -8.65 -9.88
C MET A 173 12.05 -10.16 -9.57
N GLU A 174 11.79 -11.02 -10.55
CA GLU A 174 11.86 -12.48 -10.40
C GLU A 174 13.23 -12.96 -9.91
N ASP A 175 14.30 -12.29 -10.34
CA ASP A 175 15.69 -12.58 -9.97
C ASP A 175 16.08 -12.02 -8.59
N HIS A 176 15.20 -11.22 -7.99
CA HIS A 176 15.48 -10.43 -6.78
C HIS A 176 14.40 -10.59 -5.70
N LEU A 177 13.60 -11.66 -5.73
CA LEU A 177 12.53 -11.90 -4.74
C LEU A 177 13.02 -11.89 -3.28
N ASN A 178 14.27 -12.31 -3.04
CA ASN A 178 14.90 -12.29 -1.72
C ASN A 178 15.12 -10.87 -1.14
N THR A 179 15.02 -9.83 -1.97
CA THR A 179 15.17 -8.44 -1.55
C THR A 179 13.88 -7.86 -0.97
N PHE A 180 12.74 -8.50 -1.20
CA PHE A 180 11.44 -8.08 -0.70
C PHE A 180 11.21 -8.62 0.72
N SER A 181 10.51 -7.84 1.53
CA SER A 181 9.93 -8.34 2.78
C SER A 181 8.46 -8.67 2.58
N TYR A 182 7.93 -9.58 3.38
CA TYR A 182 6.54 -10.03 3.28
C TYR A 182 5.84 -9.86 4.62
N ILE A 183 4.60 -9.36 4.59
CA ILE A 183 3.73 -9.26 5.76
C ILE A 183 2.43 -10.00 5.46
N PHE A 184 2.10 -10.96 6.31
CA PHE A 184 0.87 -11.74 6.24
C PHE A 184 -0.16 -11.13 7.18
N THR A 185 -1.31 -10.70 6.64
CA THR A 185 -2.33 -9.97 7.40
C THR A 185 -3.66 -10.72 7.46
N LYS A 186 -4.46 -10.43 8.49
CA LYS A 186 -5.83 -10.97 8.65
C LYS A 186 -5.88 -12.51 8.72
N PHE A 187 -4.79 -13.15 9.15
CA PHE A 187 -4.78 -14.59 9.37
C PHE A 187 -5.62 -14.90 10.61
N PRO A 188 -6.57 -15.84 10.49
CA PRO A 188 -7.35 -16.27 11.63
C PRO A 188 -6.47 -17.04 12.63
N ALA A 189 -6.92 -17.16 13.88
CA ALA A 189 -6.26 -18.02 14.85
C ALA A 189 -6.49 -19.51 14.52
N SER A 190 -7.64 -19.84 13.94
CA SER A 190 -8.02 -21.17 13.47
C SER A 190 -8.69 -21.08 12.10
N GLU A 191 -8.50 -22.09 11.25
CA GLU A 191 -9.18 -22.17 9.94
C GLU A 191 -10.71 -22.15 10.09
N ASN A 192 -11.23 -22.68 11.21
CA ASN A 192 -12.66 -22.65 11.52
C ASN A 192 -13.23 -21.23 11.73
N ASP A 193 -12.38 -20.24 12.03
CA ASP A 193 -12.81 -18.84 12.24
C ASP A 193 -13.09 -18.11 10.91
N THR A 194 -12.97 -18.81 9.78
CA THR A 194 -13.12 -18.27 8.43
C THR A 194 -14.45 -18.61 7.77
N ILE A 195 -15.25 -19.45 8.42
CA ILE A 195 -16.59 -19.93 8.01
C ILE A 195 -17.67 -18.94 8.44
#